data_AF-A0ABD5ZJJ8-F1
#
_entry.id   AF-A0ABD5ZJJ8-F1
#
_cell.length_a   1.000
_cell.length_b   1.000
_cell.length_c   1.000
_cell.angle_alpha   90.00
_cell.angle_beta   90.00
_cell.angle_gamma   90.00
#
_symmetry.space_group_name_H-M   'P 1'
#
loop_
_entity.id
_entity.type
_entity.pdbx_description
1 polymer ?
#
loop_
_entity_poly.entity_id
_entity_poly.type
_entity_poly.pdbx_seq_one_letter_code
_entity_poly.pdbx_strand_id
1 'polypeptide(L)' 'MYGAVAVAVPRRVIRLAERLVLVGYENAEELEPSEWYVNAVRAEGAVLALAGVVGLLAERRGEEPPEEDEPE' A
#
# COMPACT_ATOMS: atom_id res chain seq x y z
N MET A 1 -2.22 -2.34 5.23
CA MET A 1 -2.69 -3.49 4.41
C MET A 1 -2.85 -3.17 2.92
N TYR A 2 -3.25 -1.95 2.54
CA TYR A 2 -3.49 -1.56 1.13
C TYR A 2 -2.31 -1.84 0.18
N GLY A 3 -1.07 -1.54 0.59
CA GLY A 3 0.12 -1.77 -0.25
C GLY A 3 0.34 -3.23 -0.65
N ALA A 4 0.18 -4.17 0.28
CA ALA A 4 0.34 -5.60 -0.02
C ALA A 4 -0.73 -6.11 -1.01
N VAL A 5 -1.97 -5.63 -0.88
CA VAL A 5 -3.07 -5.99 -1.77
C VAL A 5 -2.88 -5.40 -3.17
N ALA A 6 -2.43 -4.15 -3.27
CA ALA A 6 -2.11 -3.49 -4.55
C ALA A 6 -0.96 -4.18 -5.28
N VAL A 7 0.03 -4.73 -4.58
CA VAL A 7 1.12 -5.54 -5.16
C VAL A 7 0.63 -6.88 -5.69
N ALA A 8 -0.18 -7.58 -4.89
CA ALA A 8 -0.56 -8.96 -5.17
C ALA A 8 -1.64 -9.07 -6.26
N VAL A 9 -2.57 -8.11 -6.30
CA VAL A 9 -3.72 -8.14 -7.23
C VAL A 9 -4.05 -6.74 -7.77
N PRO A 10 -3.11 -6.10 -8.52
CA PRO A 10 -3.28 -4.73 -9.02
C PRO A 10 -4.54 -4.57 -9.88
N ARG A 11 -4.84 -5.54 -10.76
CA ARG A 11 -6.06 -5.52 -11.60
C ARG A 11 -7.37 -5.60 -10.82
N ARG A 12 -7.39 -6.19 -9.62
CA ARG A 12 -8.59 -6.21 -8.76
C ARG A 12 -8.79 -4.87 -8.07
N VAL A 13 -7.68 -4.25 -7.63
CA VAL A 13 -7.69 -2.91 -7.02
C VAL A 13 -8.17 -1.87 -8.03
N ILE A 14 -7.64 -1.91 -9.26
CA ILE A 14 -8.03 -0.99 -10.33
C ILE A 14 -9.54 -1.09 -10.63
N ARG A 15 -10.08 -2.30 -10.82
CA ARG A 15 -11.53 -2.49 -11.06
C ARG A 15 -12.42 -2.01 -9.93
N LEU A 16 -11.95 -2.13 -8.68
CA LEU A 16 -12.69 -1.61 -7.54
C LEU A 16 -12.68 -0.08 -7.54
N ALA A 17 -11.52 0.52 -7.84
CA ALA A 17 -11.38 1.95 -7.98
C ALA A 17 -12.23 2.50 -9.13
N GLU A 18 -12.25 1.84 -10.30
CA GLU A 18 -13.13 2.22 -11.43
C GLU A 18 -14.60 2.28 -11.00
N ARG A 19 -15.11 1.25 -10.31
CA ARG A 19 -16.49 1.23 -9.84
C ARG A 19 -16.84 2.34 -8.86
N LEU A 20 -15.88 2.81 -8.06
CA LEU A 20 -16.12 3.84 -7.04
C LEU A 20 -15.88 5.25 -7.58
N VAL A 21 -14.86 5.42 -8.42
CA VAL A 21 -14.37 6.72 -8.88
C VAL A 21 -15.03 7.12 -10.19
N LEU A 22 -15.28 6.17 -11.09
CA LEU A 22 -15.90 6.42 -12.39
C LEU A 22 -17.42 6.18 -12.37
N VAL A 23 -18.02 6.14 -11.18
CA VAL A 23 -19.48 5.99 -11.07
C VAL A 23 -20.16 7.18 -11.77
N GLY A 24 -21.06 6.88 -12.71
CA GLY A 24 -21.76 7.89 -13.50
C GLY A 24 -21.01 8.40 -14.75
N TYR A 25 -19.81 7.88 -15.04
CA TYR A 25 -19.19 8.04 -16.35
C TYR A 25 -19.82 7.06 -17.35
N GLU A 26 -20.05 7.52 -18.57
CA GLU A 26 -20.61 6.69 -19.64
C GLU A 26 -19.56 5.69 -20.14
N ASN A 27 -19.94 4.41 -20.26
CA ASN A 27 -19.09 3.32 -20.72
C ASN A 27 -17.83 3.07 -19.86
N ALA A 28 -17.83 3.48 -18.58
CA ALA A 28 -16.68 3.31 -17.69
C ALA A 28 -16.30 1.83 -17.48
N GLU A 29 -17.28 0.92 -17.60
CA GLU A 29 -17.13 -0.52 -17.52
C GLU A 29 -16.39 -1.15 -18.73
N GLU A 30 -16.28 -0.41 -19.84
CA GLU A 30 -15.57 -0.84 -21.05
C GLU A 30 -14.07 -0.50 -20.99
N LEU A 31 -13.65 0.27 -20.00
CA LEU A 31 -12.26 0.67 -19.84
C LEU A 31 -11.40 -0.52 -19.42
N GLU A 32 -10.33 -0.74 -20.16
CA GLU A 32 -9.30 -1.72 -19.81
C GLU A 32 -8.03 -1.00 -19.39
N PRO A 33 -7.47 -1.32 -18.21
CA PRO A 33 -6.23 -0.69 -17.77
C PRO A 33 -5.05 -1.13 -18.64
N SER A 34 -4.31 -0.14 -19.12
CA SER A 34 -3.07 -0.38 -19.86
C SER A 34 -2.05 -1.12 -18.99
N GLU A 35 -1.14 -1.87 -19.63
CA GLU A 35 -0.12 -2.65 -18.90
C GLU A 35 0.80 -1.77 -18.05
N TRP A 36 1.18 -0.59 -18.55
CA TRP A 36 2.01 0.35 -17.79
C TRP A 36 1.30 0.83 -16.52
N TYR A 37 -0.02 1.03 -16.57
CA TYR A 37 -0.81 1.46 -15.41
C TYR A 37 -0.91 0.35 -14.37
N VAL A 38 -1.12 -0.90 -14.81
CA VAL A 38 -1.06 -2.08 -13.93
C VAL A 38 0.30 -2.18 -13.23
N ASN A 39 1.39 -1.93 -13.97
CA ASN A 39 2.74 -1.94 -13.41
C ASN A 39 2.96 -0.78 -12.41
N ALA A 40 2.42 0.41 -12.69
CA ALA A 40 2.50 1.56 -11.79
C ALA A 40 1.79 1.28 -10.45
N VAL A 41 0.55 0.78 -10.47
CA VAL A 41 -0.20 0.43 -9.25
C VAL A 41 0.52 -0.65 -8.44
N ARG A 42 1.14 -1.62 -9.13
CA ARG A 42 1.96 -2.65 -8.46
C ARG A 42 3.19 -2.06 -7.78
N ALA A 43 3.89 -1.14 -8.45
CA ALA A 43 5.07 -0.47 -7.90
C ALA A 43 4.70 0.43 -6.71
N GLU A 44 3.61 1.20 -6.80
CA GLU A 44 3.08 2.01 -5.71
C GLU A 44 2.78 1.14 -4.48
N GLY A 45 2.08 0.03 -4.68
CA GLY A 45 1.81 -0.91 -3.60
C GLY A 45 3.09 -1.44 -2.93
N ALA A 46 4.15 -1.68 -3.72
CA ALA A 46 5.42 -2.18 -3.21
C ALA A 46 6.12 -1.14 -2.33
N VAL A 47 6.11 0.13 -2.77
CA VAL A 47 6.64 1.26 -2.00
C VAL A 47 5.89 1.40 -0.68
N LEU A 48 4.55 1.35 -0.70
CA LEU A 48 3.73 1.45 0.50
C LEU A 48 3.95 0.28 1.46
N ALA A 49 4.11 -0.94 0.93
CA ALA A 49 4.42 -2.11 1.74
C ALA A 49 5.80 -1.97 2.42
N LEU A 50 6.82 -1.55 1.67
CA LEU A 50 8.16 -1.29 2.21
C LEU A 50 8.14 -0.20 3.28
N ALA A 51 7.45 0.92 3.03
CA ALA A 51 7.30 1.99 4.02
C ALA A 51 6.65 1.49 5.32
N GLY A 52 5.61 0.65 5.22
CA GLY A 52 4.99 0.03 6.39
C GLY A 52 5.94 -0.88 7.18
N VAL A 53 6.75 -1.69 6.50
CA VAL A 53 7.76 -2.53 7.16
C VAL A 53 8.83 -1.68 7.84
N VAL A 54 9.33 -0.64 7.17
CA VAL A 54 10.33 0.28 7.73
C VAL A 54 9.77 1.00 8.96
N GLY A 55 8.52 1.48 8.91
CA GLY A 55 7.87 2.11 10.06
C GLY A 55 7.80 1.19 11.28
N LEU A 56 7.35 -0.06 11.09
CA LEU A 56 7.29 -1.04 12.17
C LEU A 56 8.68 -1.37 12.77
N LEU A 57 9.72 -1.44 11.94
CA LEU A 57 11.09 -1.67 12.40
C LEU A 57 11.67 -0.44 13.13
N ALA A 58 11.25 0.77 12.79
CA ALA A 58 11.66 1.99 13.46
C ALA A 58 11.03 2.09 14.85
N GLU A 59 9.73 1.77 14.99
CA GLU A 59 9.04 1.70 16.28
C GLU A 59 9.73 0.71 17.23
N ARG A 60 10.05 -0.51 16.76
CA ARG A 60 10.75 -1.54 17.54
C ARG A 60 12.17 -1.16 17.98
N ARG A 61 12.81 -0.21 17.31
CA ARG A 61 14.14 0.29 17.70
C ARG A 61 14.08 1.46 18.69
N GLY A 62 12.95 2.16 18.78
CA GLY A 62 12.72 3.23 19.75
C GLY A 62 12.36 2.72 21.14
N GLU A 63 11.97 1.44 21.27
CA GLU A 63 11.77 0.73 22.53
C GLU A 63 13.10 0.15 23.06
N GLU A 64 14.11 0.99 23.32
CA GLU A 64 15.22 0.60 24.22
C GLU A 64 14.69 0.62 25.67
N PRO A 65 14.94 -0.43 26.48
CA PRO A 65 14.45 -0.48 27.86
C PRO A 65 15.07 0.66 28.68
N PRO A 66 14.35 1.22 29.67
CA PRO A 66 14.91 2.27 30.51
C PRO A 66 16.17 1.74 31.21
N GLU A 67 17.24 2.54 31.19
CA GLU A 67 18.45 2.28 31.97
C GLU A 67 18.04 1.97 33.40
N GLU A 68 18.44 0.81 33.91
CA GLU A 68 18.29 0.49 35.33
C GLU A 68 19.18 1.49 36.09
N ASP A 69 18.55 2.47 36.76
CA ASP A 69 19.23 3.32 37.73
C ASP A 69 19.88 2.41 38.78
N GLU A 70 21.21 2.25 38.71
CA GLU A 70 22.00 1.59 39.76
C GLU A 70 21.82 2.39 41.07
N PRO A 71 21.32 1.78 42.15
CA PRO A 71 21.16 2.48 43.43
C PRO A 71 22.53 2.74 44.07
N GLU A 72 22.72 3.97 44.55
CA GLU A 72 23.93 4.48 45.24
C GLU A 72 24.37 3.65 46.47
#